data_AF-A0A060C798-F1
#
_entry.id   AF-A0A060C798-F1
#
_cell.length_a   1.000
_cell.length_b   1.000
_cell.length_c   1.000
_cell.angle_alpha   90.00
_cell.angle_beta   90.00
_cell.angle_gamma   90.00
#
_symmetry.space_group_name_H-M   'P 1'
#
loop_
_entity.id
_entity.type
_entity.pdbx_description
1 polymer ?
#
loop_
_entity_poly.entity_id
_entity_poly.type
_entity_poly.pdbx_seq_one_letter_code
_entity_poly.pdbx_strand_id
1 'polypeptide(L)'
;PHSPYRDYYILRKGKDGSYPNNWTQVIGGSAWGKVPGEDDTYFLHLFSESQPDLNYRNPAVIKAVEDIMRFWLDKGVAGFRCDMINVIYKESFADGDEKGFSGIGAEHYTNVDGVHRLLKRFQDDVIS
;
A
#
# COMPACT_ATOMS: atom_id res chain seq x y z
N PRO A 1 -15.69 2.39 11.49
CA PRO A 1 -15.80 3.60 10.64
C PRO A 1 -15.11 4.91 11.13
N HIS A 2 -15.13 5.30 12.41
CA HIS A 2 -14.73 6.67 12.83
C HIS A 2 -13.31 6.81 13.43
N SER A 3 -12.45 5.81 13.25
CA SER A 3 -11.08 5.86 13.77
C SER A 3 -10.24 6.91 13.04
N PRO A 4 -9.38 7.67 13.73
CA PRO A 4 -8.41 8.56 13.08
C PRO A 4 -7.41 7.79 12.21
N TYR A 5 -7.24 6.48 12.45
CA TYR A 5 -6.37 5.60 11.68
C TYR A 5 -7.08 4.91 10.52
N ARG A 6 -8.35 5.22 10.25
CA ARG A 6 -9.07 4.58 9.14
C ARG A 6 -8.35 4.76 7.81
N ASP A 7 -7.89 5.98 7.55
CA ASP A 7 -7.23 6.33 6.30
C ASP A 7 -5.73 5.98 6.30
N TYR A 8 -5.23 5.30 7.33
CA TYR A 8 -3.89 4.69 7.29
C TYR A 8 -3.83 3.51 6.33
N TYR A 9 -4.97 2.88 6.07
CA TYR A 9 -5.10 1.74 5.18
C TYR A 9 -5.93 2.09 3.95
N ILE A 10 -5.86 1.25 2.94
CA ILE A 10 -6.60 1.43 1.69
C ILE A 10 -7.93 0.70 1.80
N LEU A 11 -9.01 1.46 2.01
CA LEU A 11 -10.38 0.96 2.10
C LEU A 11 -11.19 1.41 0.87
N ARG A 12 -11.96 0.50 0.27
CA ARG A 12 -12.78 0.78 -0.92
C ARG A 12 -14.13 0.07 -0.83
N LYS A 13 -15.13 0.64 -1.52
CA LYS A 13 -16.40 -0.04 -1.77
C LYS A 13 -16.27 -1.04 -2.90
N GLY A 14 -17.06 -2.11 -2.84
CA GLY A 14 -17.17 -3.05 -3.95
C GLY A 14 -17.74 -2.38 -5.19
N LYS A 15 -17.63 -3.08 -6.32
CA LYS A 15 -18.15 -2.64 -7.62
C LYS A 15 -19.02 -3.75 -8.20
N ASP A 16 -20.26 -3.40 -8.54
CA ASP A 16 -21.23 -4.31 -9.17
C ASP A 16 -21.44 -5.64 -8.42
N GLY A 17 -21.44 -5.59 -7.08
CA GLY A 17 -21.60 -6.77 -6.22
C GLY A 17 -20.34 -7.62 -6.07
N SER A 18 -19.19 -7.13 -6.57
CA SER A 18 -17.88 -7.78 -6.49
C SER A 18 -16.86 -6.92 -5.73
N TYR A 19 -15.60 -7.36 -5.74
CA TYR A 19 -14.47 -6.59 -5.21
C TYR A 19 -14.30 -5.24 -5.92
N PRO A 20 -13.59 -4.27 -5.30
CA PRO A 20 -13.39 -2.93 -5.88
C PRO A 20 -12.77 -2.93 -7.29
N ASN A 21 -11.90 -3.89 -7.58
CA ASN A 21 -11.30 -4.15 -8.89
C ASN A 21 -10.85 -5.63 -8.98
N ASN A 22 -10.33 -6.04 -10.14
CA ASN A 22 -9.88 -7.41 -10.40
C ASN A 22 -8.45 -7.75 -9.88
N TRP A 23 -7.86 -6.94 -9.00
CA TRP A 23 -6.48 -7.17 -8.57
C TRP A 23 -6.30 -8.48 -7.79
N THR A 24 -5.15 -9.12 -7.99
CA THR A 24 -4.78 -10.37 -7.32
C THR A 24 -3.63 -10.17 -6.35
N GLN A 25 -3.68 -10.85 -5.20
CA GLN A 25 -2.52 -10.93 -4.30
C GLN A 25 -1.45 -11.90 -4.83
N VAL A 26 -0.23 -11.82 -4.29
CA VAL A 26 0.95 -12.56 -4.78
C VAL A 26 0.77 -14.09 -4.78
N ILE A 27 0.04 -14.64 -3.81
CA ILE A 27 -0.18 -16.09 -3.67
C ILE A 27 -1.46 -16.60 -4.36
N GLY A 28 -2.11 -15.74 -5.14
CA GLY A 28 -3.38 -16.04 -5.81
C GLY A 28 -4.62 -15.71 -4.97
N GLY A 29 -5.73 -15.44 -5.66
CA GLY A 29 -6.96 -14.91 -5.06
C GLY A 29 -7.01 -13.37 -5.11
N SER A 30 -8.12 -12.81 -4.65
CA SER A 30 -8.34 -11.37 -4.62
C SER A 30 -7.35 -10.66 -3.69
N ALA A 31 -6.90 -9.47 -4.07
CA ALA A 31 -6.13 -8.58 -3.20
C ALA A 31 -7.02 -7.82 -2.18
N TRP A 32 -8.31 -8.15 -2.10
CA TRP A 32 -9.28 -7.42 -1.28
C TRP A 32 -9.93 -8.32 -0.22
N GLY A 33 -9.74 -7.95 1.05
CA GLY A 33 -10.34 -8.59 2.22
C GLY A 33 -11.57 -7.81 2.66
N LYS A 34 -12.58 -8.49 3.23
CA LYS A 34 -13.79 -7.82 3.72
C LYS A 34 -13.54 -7.14 5.06
N VAL A 35 -14.00 -5.91 5.23
CA VAL A 35 -13.97 -5.23 6.53
C VAL A 35 -15.08 -5.80 7.42
N PRO A 36 -14.75 -6.37 8.59
CA PRO A 36 -15.77 -6.95 9.46
C PRO A 36 -16.81 -5.91 9.90
N GLY A 37 -18.09 -6.25 9.75
CA GLY A 37 -19.20 -5.39 10.17
C GLY A 37 -19.43 -4.14 9.31
N GLU A 38 -18.76 -4.00 8.17
CA GLU A 38 -19.00 -2.91 7.21
C GLU A 38 -19.35 -3.49 5.83
N ASP A 39 -20.65 -3.56 5.54
CA ASP A 39 -21.14 -4.10 4.28
C ASP A 39 -20.52 -3.40 3.07
N ASP A 40 -20.18 -4.23 2.08
CA ASP A 40 -19.59 -3.80 0.81
C ASP A 40 -18.29 -3.00 0.96
N THR A 41 -17.57 -3.15 2.07
CA THR A 41 -16.30 -2.44 2.31
C THR A 41 -15.16 -3.43 2.37
N TYR A 42 -14.09 -3.13 1.63
CA TYR A 42 -12.93 -3.99 1.47
C TYR A 42 -11.65 -3.24 1.81
N PHE A 43 -10.65 -3.95 2.34
CA PHE A 43 -9.30 -3.44 2.55
C PHE A 43 -8.32 -4.13 1.59
N LEU A 44 -7.34 -3.38 1.09
CA LEU A 44 -6.32 -3.93 0.20
C LEU A 44 -5.26 -4.71 1.01
N HIS A 45 -4.87 -5.87 0.49
CA HIS A 45 -3.73 -6.66 0.93
C HIS A 45 -3.04 -7.32 -0.28
N LEU A 46 -1.83 -6.87 -0.62
CA LEU A 46 -1.09 -7.42 -1.78
C LEU A 46 -0.45 -8.79 -1.50
N PHE A 47 -0.30 -9.17 -0.21
CA PHE A 47 0.45 -10.37 0.19
C PHE A 47 -0.40 -11.40 0.93
N SER A 48 -0.87 -11.05 2.13
CA SER A 48 -1.70 -11.87 3.00
C SER A 48 -2.81 -11.00 3.56
N GLU A 49 -3.99 -11.54 3.79
CA GLU A 49 -5.12 -10.84 4.41
C GLU A 49 -4.76 -10.23 5.79
N SER A 50 -3.78 -10.83 6.49
CA SER A 50 -3.23 -10.28 7.76
C SER A 50 -2.24 -9.12 7.59
N GLN A 51 -1.90 -8.75 6.35
CA GLN A 51 -0.93 -7.70 5.99
C GLN A 51 -1.62 -6.60 5.16
N PRO A 52 -2.52 -5.81 5.77
CA PRO A 52 -3.22 -4.74 5.05
C PRO A 52 -2.25 -3.65 4.61
N ASP A 53 -2.40 -3.21 3.36
CA ASP A 53 -1.53 -2.21 2.75
C ASP A 53 -1.75 -0.82 3.35
N LEU A 54 -0.64 -0.17 3.72
CA LEU A 54 -0.64 1.24 4.11
C LEU A 54 -0.98 2.16 2.93
N ASN A 55 -1.70 3.23 3.22
CA ASN A 55 -2.06 4.27 2.27
C ASN A 55 -1.00 5.38 2.23
N TYR A 56 0.01 5.22 1.38
CA TYR A 56 1.06 6.23 1.18
C TYR A 56 0.61 7.51 0.43
N ARG A 57 -0.69 7.67 0.14
CA ARG A 57 -1.26 8.98 -0.24
C ARG A 57 -1.62 9.82 0.99
N ASN A 58 -1.70 9.20 2.17
CA ASN A 58 -2.00 9.89 3.41
C ASN A 58 -0.72 10.48 4.01
N PRO A 59 -0.59 11.82 4.14
CA PRO A 59 0.60 12.44 4.71
C PRO A 59 0.88 12.02 6.16
N ALA A 60 -0.14 11.61 6.93
CA ALA A 60 0.06 11.08 8.28
C ALA A 60 0.79 9.74 8.29
N VAL A 61 0.54 8.88 7.29
CA VAL A 61 1.26 7.61 7.11
C VAL A 61 2.72 7.88 6.75
N ILE A 62 2.95 8.78 5.78
CA ILE A 62 4.31 9.16 5.36
C ILE A 62 5.10 9.68 6.57
N LYS A 63 4.51 10.60 7.35
CA LYS A 63 5.13 11.15 8.56
C LYS A 63 5.43 10.07 9.61
N ALA A 64 4.50 9.15 9.84
CA ALA A 64 4.71 8.05 10.79
C ALA A 64 5.87 7.14 10.36
N VAL A 65 6.02 6.86 9.06
CA VAL A 65 7.14 6.08 8.52
C VAL A 65 8.47 6.83 8.68
N GLU A 66 8.50 8.13 8.37
CA GLU A 66 9.68 8.98 8.59
C GLU A 66 10.11 8.98 10.07
N ASP A 67 9.15 9.04 11.01
CA ASP A 67 9.43 9.01 12.43
C ASP A 67 10.00 7.67 12.90
N ILE A 68 9.48 6.56 12.35
CA ILE A 68 10.04 5.22 12.60
C ILE A 68 11.47 5.13 12.06
N MET A 69 11.73 5.65 10.87
CA MET A 69 13.08 5.66 10.30
C MET A 69 14.05 6.48 11.16
N ARG A 70 13.67 7.70 11.57
CA ARG A 70 14.49 8.55 12.45
C ARG A 70 14.78 7.90 13.78
N PHE A 71 13.77 7.28 14.41
CA PHE A 71 13.94 6.57 15.67
C PHE A 71 15.08 5.53 15.61
N TRP A 72 15.20 4.79 14.50
CA TRP A 72 16.27 3.81 14.33
C TRP A 72 17.62 4.44 13.99
N LEU A 73 17.64 5.50 13.18
CA LEU A 73 18.86 6.26 12.88
C LEU A 73 19.43 6.92 14.15
N ASP A 74 18.59 7.51 14.99
CA ASP A 74 18.97 8.11 16.28
C ASP A 74 19.57 7.08 17.25
N LYS A 75 19.29 5.79 17.03
CA LYS A 75 19.90 4.67 17.76
C LYS A 75 21.22 4.18 17.17
N GLY A 76 21.69 4.77 16.07
CA GLY A 76 22.96 4.43 15.42
C GLY A 76 22.85 3.35 14.34
N VAL A 77 21.65 3.04 13.84
CA VAL A 77 21.52 2.17 12.65
C VAL A 77 22.11 2.88 11.43
N ALA A 78 22.96 2.18 10.67
CA ALA A 78 23.70 2.77 9.55
C ALA A 78 22.92 2.84 8.22
N GLY A 79 21.73 2.24 8.15
CA GLY A 79 20.90 2.24 6.94
C GLY A 79 19.81 1.16 6.96
N PHE A 80 19.05 1.08 5.88
CA PHE A 80 17.89 0.19 5.77
C PHE A 80 17.95 -0.67 4.50
N ARG A 81 17.55 -1.94 4.65
CA ARG A 81 17.07 -2.77 3.53
C ARG A 81 15.56 -2.70 3.54
N CYS A 82 14.96 -2.10 2.52
CA CYS A 82 13.52 -1.90 2.44
C CYS A 82 12.85 -3.06 1.69
N ASP A 83 12.00 -3.81 2.37
CA ASP A 83 11.24 -4.93 1.79
C ASP A 83 10.08 -4.43 0.93
N MET A 84 9.86 -5.06 -0.23
CA MET A 84 8.76 -4.75 -1.16
C MET A 84 8.55 -3.26 -1.41
N ILE A 85 9.66 -2.51 -1.43
CA ILE A 85 9.64 -1.05 -1.48
C ILE A 85 9.07 -0.51 -2.80
N ASN A 86 9.13 -1.33 -3.85
CA ASN A 86 8.66 -1.03 -5.18
C ASN A 86 7.12 -1.03 -5.33
N VAL A 87 6.36 -1.39 -4.29
CA VAL A 87 4.88 -1.48 -4.36
C VAL A 87 4.14 -0.61 -3.34
N ILE A 88 4.83 0.28 -2.63
CA ILE A 88 4.25 1.04 -1.51
C ILE A 88 3.18 2.06 -1.95
N TYR A 89 3.24 2.54 -3.19
CA TYR A 89 2.32 3.55 -3.72
C TYR A 89 1.39 2.97 -4.78
N LYS A 90 0.11 3.31 -4.71
CA LYS A 90 -0.92 2.90 -5.68
C LYS A 90 -1.27 4.12 -6.51
N GLU A 91 -0.94 4.13 -7.81
CA GLU A 91 -1.18 5.24 -8.73
C GLU A 91 -2.64 5.30 -9.19
N SER A 92 -3.26 4.14 -9.32
CA SER A 92 -4.67 4.00 -9.67
C SER A 92 -5.31 2.83 -8.92
N PHE A 93 -6.63 2.70 -9.00
CA PHE A 93 -7.38 1.52 -8.55
C PHE A 93 -8.21 0.93 -9.70
N ALA A 94 -7.83 1.21 -10.96
CA ALA A 94 -8.49 0.63 -12.12
C ALA A 94 -8.25 -0.89 -12.19
N ASP A 95 -9.08 -1.58 -12.95
CA ASP A 95 -8.85 -2.99 -13.27
C ASP A 95 -7.49 -3.16 -13.95
N GLY A 96 -6.82 -4.26 -13.61
CA GLY A 96 -5.54 -4.66 -14.16
C GLY A 96 -5.67 -5.56 -15.39
N ASP A 97 -4.60 -5.65 -16.15
CA ASP A 97 -4.46 -6.52 -17.31
C ASP A 97 -4.34 -7.99 -16.88
N GLU A 98 -5.34 -8.80 -17.26
CA GLU A 98 -5.37 -10.24 -16.98
C GLU A 98 -4.26 -11.03 -17.69
N LYS A 99 -3.60 -10.43 -18.69
CA LYS A 99 -2.47 -11.03 -19.42
C LYS A 99 -1.11 -10.61 -18.85
N GLY A 100 -1.09 -9.78 -17.80
CA GLY A 100 0.12 -9.31 -17.16
C GLY A 100 0.93 -10.43 -16.51
N PHE A 101 2.26 -10.39 -16.65
CA PHE A 101 3.16 -11.42 -16.11
C PHE A 101 3.41 -11.31 -14.60
N SER A 102 3.05 -10.18 -13.96
CA SER A 102 3.40 -9.86 -12.57
C SER A 102 2.21 -9.88 -11.60
N GLY A 103 1.12 -10.56 -11.97
CA GLY A 103 -0.15 -10.52 -11.23
C GLY A 103 -1.06 -9.40 -11.73
N ILE A 104 -2.37 -9.62 -11.63
CA ILE A 104 -3.38 -8.69 -12.16
C ILE A 104 -3.38 -7.42 -11.30
N GLY A 105 -3.15 -6.27 -11.92
CA GLY A 105 -3.14 -4.96 -11.28
C GLY A 105 -1.77 -4.39 -10.95
N ALA A 106 -0.69 -5.18 -11.12
CA ALA A 106 0.67 -4.80 -10.77
C ALA A 106 1.14 -3.51 -11.45
N GLU A 107 0.68 -3.22 -12.66
CA GLU A 107 0.97 -2.00 -13.41
C GLU A 107 0.53 -0.71 -12.70
N HIS A 108 -0.41 -0.81 -11.74
CA HIS A 108 -0.94 0.34 -11.02
C HIS A 108 -0.16 0.67 -9.73
N TYR A 109 0.75 -0.20 -9.30
CA TYR A 109 1.48 -0.02 -8.05
C TYR A 109 2.96 -0.42 -8.07
N THR A 110 3.41 -1.18 -9.07
CA THR A 110 4.79 -1.67 -9.15
C THR A 110 5.68 -0.69 -9.90
N ASN A 111 6.71 -0.17 -9.24
CA ASN A 111 7.67 0.80 -9.83
C ASN A 111 6.99 2.04 -10.45
N VAL A 112 5.85 2.46 -9.89
CA VAL A 112 5.14 3.66 -10.35
C VAL A 112 5.85 4.93 -9.86
N ASP A 113 5.63 6.05 -10.55
CA ASP A 113 6.27 7.33 -10.23
C ASP A 113 6.07 7.76 -8.77
N GLY A 114 4.90 7.47 -8.18
CA GLY A 114 4.64 7.76 -6.77
C GLY A 114 5.61 7.07 -5.81
N VAL A 115 6.10 5.87 -6.14
CA VAL A 115 7.14 5.20 -5.35
C VAL A 115 8.44 5.99 -5.43
N HIS A 116 8.90 6.34 -6.63
CA HIS A 116 10.14 7.09 -6.82
C HIS A 116 10.12 8.45 -6.12
N ARG A 117 8.97 9.15 -6.15
CA ARG A 117 8.78 10.41 -5.40
C ARG A 117 8.93 10.22 -3.89
N LEU A 118 8.36 9.15 -3.33
CA LEU A 118 8.49 8.84 -1.90
C LEU A 118 9.91 8.46 -1.52
N LEU A 119 10.61 7.66 -2.33
CA LEU A 119 11.99 7.30 -2.05
C LEU A 119 12.93 8.50 -2.09
N LYS A 120 12.71 9.41 -3.05
CA LYS A 120 13.46 10.67 -3.11
C LYS A 120 13.20 11.51 -1.85
N ARG A 121 11.95 11.60 -1.42
CA ARG A 121 11.58 12.28 -0.17
C ARG A 121 12.25 11.66 1.05
N PHE A 122 12.21 10.33 1.22
CA PHE A 122 12.87 9.67 2.34
C PHE A 122 14.39 9.87 2.33
N GLN A 123 15.01 9.86 1.14
CA GLN A 123 16.42 10.19 1.01
C GLN A 123 16.70 11.63 1.47
N ASP A 124 15.95 12.60 0.97
CA ASP A 124 16.23 14.02 1.18
C ASP A 124 15.87 14.49 2.59
N ASP A 125 14.76 13.99 3.14
CA ASP A 125 14.25 14.45 4.43
C ASP A 125 14.79 13.63 5.60
N VAL A 126 15.12 12.34 5.40
CA VAL A 126 15.42 11.41 6.50
C VAL A 126 16.86 10.90 6.50
N ILE A 127 17.37 10.45 5.36
CA ILE A 127 18.64 9.72 5.29
C ILE A 127 19.85 10.66 5.14
N SER A 128 19.67 11.76 4.38
CA SER A 128 20.73 12.75 4.11
C SER A 128 20.99 13.64 5.33
#